data_AF-D6Z3X2-F1
#
_entry.id   AF-D6Z3X2-F1
#
_cell.length_a   1.000
_cell.length_b   1.000
_cell.length_c   1.000
_cell.angle_alpha   90.00
_cell.angle_beta   90.00
_cell.angle_gamma   90.00
#
_symmetry.space_group_name_H-M   'P 1'
#
loop_
_entity.id
_entity.type
_entity.pdbx_description
1 polymer ?
#
loop_
_entity_poly.entity_id
_entity_poly.type
_entity_poly.pdbx_seq_one_letter_code
_entity_poly.pdbx_strand_id
1 'polypeptide(L)'
;MEFFASIIDLIDSTGVPDQISNVEVAALFTNPWFMVPFVLFVVYKLYRQALNTLVLTGLAVALWVFSGSPMMDGLIIDGELQLNKVLPVAGVGLLAVVIAVYFLFIRSD
;
A
#
# COMPACT_ATOMS: atom_id res chain seq x y z
N MET A 1 -26.23 6.44 13.59
CA MET A 1 -25.87 7.19 12.37
C MET A 1 -24.99 8.40 12.72
N GLU A 2 -25.40 9.26 13.66
CA GLU A 2 -24.63 10.46 14.06
C GLU A 2 -23.22 10.19 14.62
N PHE A 3 -23.02 9.12 15.40
CA PHE A 3 -21.70 8.76 15.91
C PHE A 3 -20.69 8.44 14.80
N PHE A 4 -21.12 7.73 13.75
CA PHE A 4 -20.27 7.44 12.59
C PHE A 4 -20.03 8.69 11.75
N ALA A 5 -21.05 9.54 11.58
CA ALA A 5 -20.89 10.83 10.90
C ALA A 5 -19.87 11.73 11.61
N SER A 6 -19.91 11.81 12.95
CA SER A 6 -18.93 12.56 13.74
C SER A 6 -17.50 12.02 13.63
N ILE A 7 -17.32 10.70 13.46
CA ILE A 7 -16.00 10.11 13.24
C ILE A 7 -15.49 10.41 11.83
N ILE A 8 -16.36 10.35 10.82
CA ILE A 8 -16.00 10.71 9.44
C ILE A 8 -15.64 12.21 9.37
N ASP A 9 -16.45 13.09 9.95
CA ASP A 9 -16.17 14.53 10.03
C ASP A 9 -14.85 14.81 10.76
N LEU A 10 -14.54 14.07 11.82
CA LEU A 10 -13.25 14.19 12.52
C LEU A 10 -12.10 13.80 11.59
N ILE A 11 -12.22 12.68 10.87
CA ILE A 11 -11.20 12.21 9.93
C ILE A 11 -11.01 13.22 8.79
N ASP A 12 -12.08 13.70 8.18
CA ASP A 12 -12.03 14.73 7.13
C ASP A 12 -11.40 16.02 7.65
N SER A 13 -11.71 16.44 8.88
CA SER A 13 -11.13 17.66 9.48
C SER A 13 -9.61 17.62 9.68
N THR A 14 -9.01 16.43 9.73
CA THR A 14 -7.55 16.30 9.90
C THR A 14 -6.77 16.52 8.60
N GLY A 15 -7.44 16.47 7.44
CA GLY A 15 -6.78 16.50 6.13
C GLY A 15 -5.85 15.31 5.87
N VAL A 16 -5.86 14.30 6.75
CA VAL A 16 -5.10 13.06 6.61
C VAL A 16 -5.53 12.25 5.37
N PRO A 17 -6.83 12.16 5.02
CA PRO A 17 -7.24 11.47 3.79
C PRO A 17 -6.56 12.05 2.54
N ASP A 18 -6.57 13.37 2.39
CA ASP A 18 -5.94 14.07 1.25
C ASP A 18 -4.41 13.91 1.24
N GLN A 19 -3.77 13.85 2.42
CA GLN A 19 -2.34 13.59 2.54
C GLN A 19 -1.95 12.17 2.12
N ILE A 20 -2.84 11.19 2.34
CA ILE A 20 -2.62 9.79 1.95
C ILE A 20 -2.89 9.62 0.45
N SER A 21 -3.91 10.26 -0.11
CA SER A 21 -4.25 10.14 -1.54
C SER A 21 -3.27 10.88 -2.44
N ASN A 22 -2.74 12.03 -1.99
CA ASN A 22 -1.80 12.86 -2.75
C ASN A 22 -0.36 12.72 -2.27
N VAL A 23 -0.02 11.58 -1.69
CA VAL A 23 1.30 11.38 -1.09
C VAL A 23 2.39 11.40 -2.16
N GLU A 24 3.30 12.37 -2.06
CA GLU A 24 4.51 12.35 -2.87
C GLU A 24 5.47 11.31 -2.28
N VAL A 25 5.54 10.13 -2.89
CA VAL A 25 6.41 9.03 -2.44
C VAL A 25 7.86 9.49 -2.29
N ALA A 26 8.34 10.36 -3.19
CA ALA A 26 9.68 10.94 -3.10
C ALA A 26 9.88 11.81 -1.84
N ALA A 27 8.85 12.55 -1.41
CA ALA A 27 8.88 13.40 -0.23
C ALA A 27 8.91 12.59 1.09
N LEU A 28 8.38 11.36 1.10
CA LEU A 28 8.52 10.46 2.26
C LEU A 28 9.99 10.15 2.56
N PHE A 29 10.80 9.91 1.52
CA PHE A 29 12.22 9.58 1.68
C PHE A 29 13.14 10.77 1.97
N THR A 30 12.61 12.00 1.88
CA THR A 30 13.31 13.21 2.32
C THR A 30 12.85 13.69 3.68
N ASN A 31 11.72 13.19 4.20
CA ASN A 31 11.19 13.51 5.51
C ASN A 31 11.92 12.74 6.63
N PRO A 32 12.69 13.41 7.51
CA PRO A 32 13.43 12.75 8.59
C PRO A 32 12.54 11.98 9.57
N TRP A 33 11.31 12.47 9.82
CA TRP A 33 10.37 11.83 10.72
C TRP A 33 9.83 10.50 10.20
N PHE A 34 9.85 10.29 8.88
CA PHE A 34 9.57 8.99 8.28
C PHE A 34 10.85 8.16 8.16
N MET A 35 11.93 8.75 7.67
CA MET A 35 13.16 8.05 7.34
C MET A 35 13.85 7.41 8.55
N VAL A 36 13.92 8.11 9.68
CA VAL A 36 14.56 7.58 10.89
C VAL A 36 13.88 6.30 11.39
N PRO A 37 12.56 6.28 11.68
CA PRO A 37 11.90 5.04 12.09
C PRO A 37 11.88 3.98 10.98
N PHE A 38 11.76 4.36 9.72
CA PHE A 38 11.79 3.41 8.60
C PHE A 38 13.14 2.68 8.50
N VAL A 39 14.26 3.42 8.53
CA VAL A 39 15.61 2.83 8.51
C VAL A 39 15.84 1.95 9.73
N LEU A 40 15.44 2.40 10.92
CA LEU A 40 15.54 1.60 12.14
C LEU A 40 14.75 0.29 12.03
N PHE A 41 13.52 0.34 11.50
CA PHE A 41 12.71 -0.85 11.24
C PHE A 41 13.41 -1.82 10.29
N VAL A 42 13.92 -1.31 9.16
CA VAL A 42 14.60 -2.15 8.15
C VAL A 42 15.86 -2.79 8.73
N VAL A 43 16.74 -2.00 9.34
CA VAL A 43 17.98 -2.48 9.96
C VAL A 43 17.69 -3.49 11.06
N TYR A 44 16.68 -3.25 11.90
CA TYR A 44 16.27 -4.17 12.95
C TYR A 44 15.79 -5.52 12.40
N LYS A 45 14.97 -5.50 11.35
CA LYS A 45 14.46 -6.73 10.72
C LYS A 45 15.56 -7.50 9.99
N LEU A 46 16.50 -6.80 9.35
CA LEU A 46 17.70 -7.43 8.78
C LEU A 46 18.57 -8.08 9.85
N TYR A 47 18.81 -7.37 10.97
CA TYR A 47 19.56 -7.92 12.12
C TYR A 47 18.91 -9.18 12.69
N ARG A 48 17.58 -9.21 12.77
CA ARG A 48 16.79 -10.38 13.22
C ARG A 48 16.63 -11.47 12.15
N GLN A 49 17.21 -11.30 10.96
CA GLN A 49 17.01 -12.19 9.81
C GLN A 49 15.54 -12.40 9.42
N ALA A 50 14.67 -11.44 9.78
CA ALA A 50 13.22 -11.49 9.56
C ALA A 50 12.87 -11.02 8.13
N LEU A 51 13.47 -11.66 7.13
CA LEU A 51 13.31 -11.32 5.71
C LEU A 51 11.85 -11.44 5.26
N ASN A 52 11.09 -12.38 5.84
CA ASN A 52 9.67 -12.55 5.54
C ASN A 52 8.89 -11.27 5.87
N THR A 53 9.16 -10.64 7.02
CA THR A 53 8.50 -9.38 7.38
C THR A 53 8.86 -8.28 6.38
N LEU A 54 10.14 -8.17 6.00
CA LEU A 54 10.58 -7.13 5.06
C LEU A 54 9.93 -7.27 3.69
N VAL A 55 9.85 -8.50 3.16
CA VAL A 55 9.21 -8.75 1.86
C VAL A 55 7.72 -8.44 1.92
N LEU A 56 7.03 -8.86 2.99
CA LEU A 56 5.60 -8.57 3.15
C LEU A 56 5.32 -7.07 3.32
N THR A 57 6.17 -6.35 4.07
CA THR A 57 6.07 -4.89 4.16
C THR A 57 6.30 -4.23 2.80
N GLY A 58 7.33 -4.66 2.05
CA GLY A 58 7.58 -4.16 0.71
C GLY A 58 6.42 -4.44 -0.25
N LEU A 59 5.83 -5.63 -0.18
CA LEU A 59 4.66 -6.00 -0.99
C LEU A 59 3.44 -5.13 -0.65
N ALA A 60 3.19 -4.87 0.64
CA ALA A 60 2.09 -4.00 1.06
C ALA A 60 2.28 -2.56 0.54
N VAL A 61 3.49 -2.01 0.63
CA VAL A 61 3.81 -0.68 0.09
C VAL A 61 3.67 -0.67 -1.43
N ALA A 62 4.15 -1.71 -2.12
CA ALA A 62 4.03 -1.82 -3.58
C ALA A 62 2.56 -1.88 -4.04
N LEU A 63 1.71 -2.64 -3.35
CA LEU A 63 0.28 -2.70 -3.64
C LEU A 63 -0.42 -1.37 -3.38
N TRP A 64 -0.06 -0.68 -2.29
CA TRP A 64 -0.60 0.64 -1.99
C TRP A 64 -0.23 1.66 -3.08
N VAL A 65 1.04 1.73 -3.49
CA VAL A 65 1.47 2.60 -4.60
C VAL A 65 0.80 2.21 -5.92
N PHE A 66 0.71 0.91 -6.21
CA PHE A 66 0.03 0.41 -7.41
C PHE A 66 -1.46 0.79 -7.44
N SER A 67 -2.13 0.75 -6.28
CA SER A 67 -3.56 1.10 -6.18
C SER A 67 -3.86 2.58 -6.49
N GLY A 68 -2.90 3.48 -6.22
CA GLY A 68 -2.99 4.89 -6.58
C GLY A 68 -2.37 5.23 -7.95
N SER A 69 -2.00 4.23 -8.75
CA SER A 69 -1.39 4.47 -10.05
C SER A 69 -2.44 4.85 -11.11
N PRO A 70 -2.05 5.61 -12.16
CA PRO A 70 -2.95 5.96 -13.27
C PRO A 70 -3.59 4.74 -13.99
N MET A 71 -2.99 3.55 -13.81
CA MET A 71 -3.57 2.30 -14.32
C MET A 71 -4.92 1.98 -13.65
N MET A 72 -5.10 2.32 -12.37
CA MET A 72 -6.36 2.11 -11.64
C MET A 72 -7.42 3.12 -12.03
N ASP A 73 -7.04 4.39 -12.20
CA ASP A 73 -7.95 5.44 -12.63
C ASP A 73 -8.59 5.13 -13.99
N GLY A 74 -7.83 4.46 -14.87
CA GLY A 74 -8.28 4.07 -16.21
C GLY A 74 -9.20 2.86 -16.27
N LEU A 75 -9.53 2.21 -15.14
CA LEU A 75 -10.36 0.99 -15.10
C LEU A 75 -11.85 1.24 -15.32
N ILE A 76 -12.34 2.41 -14.89
CA ILE A 76 -13.73 2.82 -15.03
C ILE A 76 -13.76 4.02 -15.97
N ILE A 77 -14.30 3.85 -17.16
CA ILE A 77 -14.50 4.95 -18.12
C ILE A 77 -15.99 5.00 -18.42
N ASP A 78 -16.59 6.20 -18.28
CA ASP A 78 -18.03 6.42 -18.48
C ASP A 78 -18.94 5.52 -17.63
N GLY A 79 -18.45 5.08 -16.46
CA GLY A 79 -19.17 4.16 -15.57
C GLY A 79 -19.10 2.69 -15.97
N GLU A 80 -18.40 2.35 -17.06
CA GLU A 80 -18.20 0.98 -17.50
C GLU A 80 -16.81 0.46 -17.12
N LEU A 81 -16.77 -0.77 -16.62
CA LEU A 81 -15.54 -1.47 -16.28
C LEU A 81 -14.85 -1.97 -17.56
N GLN A 82 -13.64 -1.47 -17.83
CA GLN A 82 -12.90 -1.88 -19.01
C GLN A 82 -12.22 -3.24 -18.81
N LEU A 83 -12.88 -4.32 -19.22
CA LEU A 83 -12.38 -5.70 -19.07
C LEU A 83 -10.96 -5.90 -19.62
N ASN A 84 -10.60 -5.23 -20.72
CA ASN A 84 -9.26 -5.28 -21.32
C ASN A 84 -8.17 -4.74 -20.37
N LYS A 85 -8.51 -3.78 -19.52
CA LYS A 85 -7.59 -3.21 -18.51
C LYS A 85 -7.67 -3.92 -17.17
N VAL A 86 -8.80 -4.58 -16.86
CA VAL A 86 -8.95 -5.37 -15.62
C VAL A 86 -8.04 -6.59 -15.61
N LEU A 87 -7.87 -7.27 -16.74
CA LEU A 87 -7.08 -8.50 -16.82
C LEU A 87 -5.62 -8.32 -16.35
N PRO A 88 -4.84 -7.34 -16.83
CA PRO A 88 -3.48 -7.13 -16.35
C PRO A 88 -3.44 -6.77 -14.85
N VAL A 89 -4.43 -6.05 -14.35
CA VAL A 89 -4.53 -5.66 -12.93
C VAL A 89 -4.81 -6.87 -12.05
N ALA A 90 -5.74 -7.73 -12.45
CA ALA A 90 -6.00 -9.00 -11.81
C ALA A 90 -4.75 -9.90 -11.80
N GLY A 91 -3.96 -9.90 -12.89
CA GLY A 91 -2.69 -10.61 -12.97
C GLY A 91 -1.66 -10.12 -11.93
N VAL A 92 -1.50 -8.80 -11.77
CA VAL A 92 -0.64 -8.22 -10.73
C VAL A 92 -1.13 -8.60 -9.33
N GLY A 93 -2.45 -8.52 -9.09
CA GLY A 93 -3.05 -8.93 -7.83
C GLY A 93 -2.82 -10.41 -7.50
N LEU A 94 -3.01 -11.30 -8.47
CA LEU A 94 -2.73 -12.73 -8.32
C LEU A 94 -1.25 -13.00 -8.01
N LEU A 95 -0.33 -12.33 -8.71
CA LEU A 95 1.10 -12.45 -8.43
C LEU A 95 1.43 -12.01 -7.00
N ALA A 96 0.86 -10.89 -6.55
CA ALA A 96 1.04 -10.42 -5.19
C ALA A 96 0.52 -11.43 -4.15
N VAL A 97 -0.64 -12.04 -4.39
CA VAL A 97 -1.19 -13.11 -3.54
C VAL A 97 -0.25 -14.31 -3.48
N VAL A 98 0.29 -14.77 -4.61
CA VAL A 98 1.24 -15.89 -4.64
C VAL A 98 2.50 -15.58 -3.83
N ILE A 99 3.05 -14.37 -3.97
CA ILE A 99 4.20 -13.91 -3.18
C ILE A 99 3.85 -13.90 -1.69
N ALA A 100 2.72 -13.32 -1.31
CA ALA A 100 2.28 -13.26 0.08
C ALA A 100 2.13 -14.67 0.68
N VAL A 101 1.46 -15.59 -0.02
CA VAL A 101 1.26 -16.97 0.41
C VAL A 101 2.60 -17.69 0.61
N TYR A 102 3.53 -17.55 -0.34
CA TYR A 102 4.86 -18.15 -0.21
C TYR A 102 5.59 -17.68 1.04
N PHE A 103 5.60 -16.37 1.31
CA PHE A 103 6.32 -15.82 2.46
C PHE A 103 5.59 -16.01 3.80
N LEU A 104 4.26 -16.12 3.81
CA LEU A 104 3.47 -16.33 5.02
C LEU A 104 3.40 -17.79 5.47
N PHE A 105 3.34 -18.74 4.52
CA PHE A 105 3.03 -20.14 4.83
C PHE A 105 4.11 -21.14 4.42
N ILE A 106 4.91 -20.84 3.39
CA ILE A 106 5.86 -21.81 2.84
C ILE A 106 7.27 -21.53 3.36
N ARG A 107 7.70 -20.28 3.28
CA ARG A 107 9.01 -19.81 3.77
C ARG A 107 8.96 -19.38 5.23
N SER A 108 7.83 -19.51 5.92
CA SER A 108 7.78 -19.22 7.35
C SER A 108 8.56 -20.29 8.10
N ASP A 109 9.88 -20.09 8.20
CA ASP A 109 10.73 -20.73 9.22
C ASP A 109 10.23 -20.33 10.61
#